data_AF-A0AAV4H6P0-F1
#
_entry.id   AF-A0AAV4H6P0-F1
#
_cell.length_a   1.000
_cell.length_b   1.000
_cell.length_c   1.000
_cell.angle_alpha   90.00
_cell.angle_beta   90.00
_cell.angle_gamma   90.00
#
_symmetry.space_group_name_H-M   'P 1'
#
loop_
_entity.id
_entity.type
_entity.pdbx_description
1 polymer ?
#
loop_
_entity_poly.entity_id
_entity_poly.type
_entity_poly.pdbx_seq_one_letter_code
_entity_poly.pdbx_strand_id
1 'polypeptide(L)'
;MIVTPKEVEKGRMGRIGLSVLSSVPLTVSLPTATAIFAGYCTVCWFGSQSLQKIASLGLTLLMAVTVLTLSISFLLYISRKIRDDSGDVSNVTLRPYIMILLLSGYAIYAALLHPREVTSLVYGLAYAILFPAIFVALPVYALANMLDQSWGTREAGTHRCCQDPEEEEIQDESTAPVVRVSELPSLSTVNPDEDAFWVKLCDAHVGNDVNVGKCPIYIADGLRRLRIKTMLLFLAANFLWALGLTTMYIFVGSDVICYLLMGIFSLSLILQLTGLTCYKVNLILEKYLTLNGFTFSQV
;
A
#
# COMPACT_ATOMS: atom_id res chain seq x y z
N MET A 1 47.45 -5.84 19.28
CA MET A 1 46.63 -6.90 18.67
C MET A 1 46.23 -6.40 17.29
N ILE A 2 47.00 -6.75 16.25
CA ILE A 2 46.78 -6.24 14.89
C ILE A 2 45.68 -7.09 14.28
N VAL A 3 44.47 -6.53 14.21
CA VAL A 3 43.33 -7.19 13.56
C VAL A 3 43.67 -7.29 12.08
N THR A 4 43.81 -8.52 11.58
CA THR A 4 44.15 -8.75 10.17
C THR A 4 43.00 -8.29 9.28
N PRO A 5 43.26 -7.80 8.05
CA PRO A 5 42.21 -7.32 7.15
C PRO A 5 41.13 -8.38 6.88
N LYS A 6 41.47 -9.68 6.94
CA LYS A 6 40.52 -10.79 6.84
C LYS A 6 39.56 -10.90 8.03
N GLU A 7 39.99 -10.59 9.25
CA GLU A 7 39.12 -10.54 10.44
C GLU A 7 38.16 -9.33 10.39
N VAL A 8 38.64 -8.18 9.89
CA VAL A 8 37.79 -6.99 9.65
C VAL A 8 36.74 -7.27 8.56
N GLU A 9 37.11 -8.01 7.52
CA GLU A 9 36.21 -8.38 6.42
C GLU A 9 35.17 -9.43 6.87
N LYS A 10 35.57 -10.40 7.69
CA LYS A 10 34.66 -11.37 8.33
C LYS A 10 33.65 -10.69 9.26
N GLY A 11 34.05 -9.66 10.01
CA GLY A 11 33.16 -8.82 10.82
C GLY A 11 32.26 -7.86 10.02
N ARG A 12 32.59 -7.58 8.75
CA ARG A 12 31.72 -6.86 7.80
C ARG A 12 30.71 -7.77 7.10
N MET A 13 31.01 -9.06 6.99
CA MET A 13 30.21 -10.03 6.21
C MET A 13 28.87 -10.40 6.88
N GLY A 14 28.74 -10.21 8.19
CA GLY A 14 27.47 -10.38 8.93
C GLY A 14 26.59 -9.12 9.01
N ARG A 15 26.91 -8.05 8.27
CA ARG A 15 26.16 -6.78 8.30
C ARG A 15 25.11 -6.77 7.18
N ILE A 16 23.85 -6.59 7.56
CA ILE A 16 22.70 -6.53 6.65
C ILE A 16 21.93 -5.21 6.85
N GLY A 17 21.38 -4.65 5.77
CA GLY A 17 20.59 -3.42 5.80
C GLY A 17 21.44 -2.16 6.00
N LEU A 18 20.95 -1.20 6.79
CA LEU A 18 21.63 0.08 7.05
C LEU A 18 23.02 -0.08 7.70
N SER A 19 23.26 -1.23 8.35
CA SER A 19 24.56 -1.58 8.96
C SER A 19 25.70 -1.74 7.94
N VAL A 20 25.37 -1.98 6.67
CA VAL A 20 26.31 -2.01 5.54
C VAL A 20 26.82 -0.61 5.20
N LEU A 21 26.02 0.43 5.47
CA LEU A 21 26.29 1.81 5.05
C LEU A 21 26.71 2.73 6.21
N SER A 22 25.95 2.76 7.31
CA SER A 22 26.14 3.71 8.41
C SER A 22 26.83 3.10 9.63
N SER A 23 27.22 1.82 9.58
CA SER A 23 27.70 1.06 10.75
C SER A 23 26.66 0.90 11.86
N VAL A 24 25.40 1.27 11.63
CA VAL A 24 24.33 1.16 12.63
C VAL A 24 23.76 -0.26 12.62
N PRO A 25 23.85 -1.02 13.72
CA PRO A 25 23.35 -2.40 13.76
C PRO A 25 21.82 -2.47 13.67
N LEU A 26 21.28 -3.61 13.23
CA LEU A 26 19.83 -3.83 13.10
C LEU A 26 19.08 -3.60 14.43
N THR A 27 19.74 -3.92 15.54
CA THR A 27 19.25 -3.72 16.91
C THR A 27 19.00 -2.26 17.26
N VAL A 28 19.61 -1.32 16.53
CA VAL A 28 19.35 0.13 16.69
C VAL A 28 18.39 0.61 15.61
N SER A 29 18.61 0.22 14.35
CA SER A 29 17.78 0.73 13.25
C SER A 29 16.32 0.27 13.34
N LEU A 30 16.05 -0.95 13.81
CA LEU A 30 14.69 -1.48 13.88
C LEU A 30 13.87 -0.77 14.99
N PRO A 31 14.36 -0.63 16.24
CA PRO A 31 13.67 0.18 17.25
C PRO A 31 13.49 1.64 16.83
N THR A 32 14.47 2.26 16.16
CA THR A 32 14.32 3.63 15.63
C THR A 32 13.20 3.72 14.61
N ALA A 33 13.11 2.77 13.66
CA ALA A 33 12.03 2.73 12.68
C ALA A 33 10.66 2.51 13.34
N THR A 34 10.58 1.61 14.32
CA THR A 34 9.35 1.38 15.11
C THR A 34 8.94 2.62 15.90
N ALA A 35 9.90 3.37 16.47
CA ALA A 35 9.64 4.60 17.20
C ALA A 35 9.12 5.71 16.27
N ILE A 36 9.71 5.89 15.09
CA ILE A 36 9.23 6.84 14.06
C ILE A 36 7.80 6.47 13.64
N PHE A 37 7.54 5.19 13.38
CA PHE A 37 6.22 4.70 13.01
C PHE A 37 5.19 4.93 14.11
N ALA A 38 5.53 4.61 15.36
CA ALA A 38 4.66 4.87 16.50
C ALA A 38 4.35 6.36 16.66
N GLY A 39 5.36 7.23 16.51
CA GLY A 39 5.19 8.69 16.51
C GLY A 39 4.29 9.19 15.38
N TYR A 40 4.41 8.61 14.19
CA TYR A 40 3.49 8.92 13.09
C TYR A 40 2.05 8.48 13.41
N CYS A 41 1.87 7.29 13.98
CA CYS A 41 0.56 6.82 14.45
C CYS A 41 -0.03 7.75 15.51
N THR A 42 0.75 8.26 16.47
CA THR A 42 0.22 9.20 17.47
C THR A 42 -0.19 10.54 16.85
N VAL A 43 0.58 11.05 15.88
CA VAL A 43 0.19 12.24 15.09
C VAL A 43 -1.09 11.99 14.30
N CYS A 44 -1.24 10.83 13.66
CA CYS A 44 -2.47 10.44 12.96
C CYS A 44 -3.66 10.20 13.90
N TRP A 45 -3.41 9.89 15.17
CA TRP A 45 -4.45 9.67 16.16
C TRP A 45 -5.01 10.98 16.71
N PHE A 46 -4.14 11.89 17.14
CA PHE A 46 -4.52 13.12 17.85
C PHE A 46 -4.39 14.40 17.00
N GLY A 47 -3.66 14.35 15.90
CA GLY A 47 -3.37 15.51 15.08
C GLY A 47 -4.57 15.97 14.25
N SER A 48 -4.61 17.27 13.97
CA SER A 48 -5.53 17.86 12.99
C SER A 48 -5.20 17.37 11.58
N GLN A 49 -6.16 17.43 10.66
CA GLN A 49 -5.95 16.96 9.27
C GLN A 49 -4.75 17.64 8.60
N SER A 50 -4.51 18.92 8.88
CA SER A 50 -3.35 19.65 8.34
C SER A 50 -2.03 19.08 8.85
N LEU A 51 -1.96 18.74 10.15
CA LEU A 51 -0.77 18.11 10.74
C LEU A 51 -0.57 16.69 10.18
N GLN A 52 -1.65 15.93 10.01
CA GLN A 52 -1.60 14.59 9.44
C GLN A 52 -1.04 14.61 8.02
N LYS A 53 -1.56 15.49 7.14
CA LYS A 53 -1.07 15.66 5.76
C LYS A 53 0.42 15.97 5.71
N ILE A 54 0.89 16.93 6.53
CA ILE A 54 2.31 17.32 6.58
C ILE A 54 3.17 16.17 7.11
N ALA A 55 2.72 15.48 8.18
CA ALA A 55 3.45 14.35 8.74
C ALA A 55 3.56 13.18 7.76
N SER A 56 2.48 12.87 7.03
CA SER A 56 2.47 11.82 6.00
C SER A 56 3.40 12.15 4.83
N LEU A 57 3.40 13.40 4.37
CA LEU A 57 4.32 13.86 3.34
C LEU A 57 5.78 13.75 3.82
N GLY A 58 6.06 14.25 5.03
CA GLY A 58 7.40 14.20 5.63
C GLY A 58 7.92 12.77 5.80
N LEU A 59 7.08 11.87 6.34
CA LEU A 59 7.45 10.46 6.51
C LEU A 59 7.68 9.76 5.16
N THR A 60 6.86 10.05 4.17
CA THR A 60 7.00 9.48 2.82
C THR A 60 8.31 9.93 2.17
N LEU A 61 8.66 11.21 2.27
CA LEU A 61 9.94 11.74 1.75
C LEU A 61 11.13 11.14 2.49
N LEU A 62 11.08 11.02 3.82
CA LEU A 62 12.13 10.39 4.63
C LEU A 62 12.36 8.93 4.20
N MET A 63 11.28 8.18 4.02
CA MET A 63 11.35 6.78 3.57
C MET A 63 11.90 6.68 2.15
N ALA A 64 11.47 7.55 1.23
CA ALA A 64 11.97 7.58 -0.15
C ALA A 64 13.48 7.86 -0.21
N VAL A 65 13.98 8.84 0.56
CA VAL A 65 15.41 9.15 0.65
C VAL A 65 16.18 7.95 1.24
N THR A 66 15.62 7.32 2.27
CA THR A 66 16.24 6.13 2.88
C THR A 66 16.36 4.99 1.87
N VAL A 67 15.31 4.70 1.11
CA VAL A 67 15.32 3.67 0.06
C VAL A 67 16.30 4.00 -1.04
N LEU A 68 16.29 5.22 -1.57
CA LEU A 68 17.24 5.65 -2.60
C LEU A 68 18.69 5.46 -2.15
N THR A 69 18.99 5.88 -0.92
CA THR A 69 20.33 5.72 -0.32
C THR A 69 20.70 4.25 -0.21
N LEU A 70 19.80 3.40 0.29
CA LEU A 70 20.01 1.95 0.40
C LEU A 70 20.20 1.29 -0.97
N SER A 71 19.40 1.65 -1.97
CA SER A 71 19.48 1.12 -3.33
C SER A 71 20.83 1.44 -3.98
N ILE A 72 21.27 2.71 -3.94
CA ILE A 72 22.59 3.11 -4.48
C ILE A 72 23.71 2.38 -3.76
N SER A 73 23.64 2.30 -2.43
CA SER A 73 24.65 1.63 -1.61
C SER A 73 24.75 0.14 -1.93
N PHE A 74 23.60 -0.51 -2.12
CA PHE A 74 23.54 -1.91 -2.46
C PHE A 74 24.10 -2.18 -3.87
N LEU A 75 23.80 -1.32 -4.85
CA LEU A 75 24.40 -1.41 -6.19
C LEU A 75 25.93 -1.31 -6.13
N LEU A 76 26.47 -0.32 -5.39
CA LEU A 76 27.92 -0.17 -5.21
C LEU A 76 28.55 -1.39 -4.50
N TYR A 77 27.86 -1.95 -3.51
CA TYR A 77 28.29 -3.16 -2.81
C TYR A 77 28.41 -4.34 -3.77
N ILE A 78 27.39 -4.57 -4.60
CA ILE A 78 27.40 -5.63 -5.62
C ILE A 78 28.53 -5.40 -6.62
N SER A 79 28.68 -4.19 -7.16
CA SER A 79 29.70 -3.91 -8.18
C SER A 79 31.12 -4.19 -7.68
N ARG A 80 31.41 -3.85 -6.42
CA ARG A 80 32.69 -4.18 -5.79
C ARG A 80 32.84 -5.68 -5.62
N LYS A 81 31.81 -6.34 -5.09
CA LYS A 81 31.88 -7.78 -4.82
C LYS A 81 32.04 -8.61 -6.09
N ILE A 82 31.34 -8.27 -7.18
CA ILE A 82 31.50 -8.94 -8.47
C ILE A 82 32.94 -8.80 -8.99
N ARG A 83 33.54 -7.60 -8.88
CA ARG A 83 34.93 -7.35 -9.29
C ARG A 83 35.92 -8.19 -8.49
N ASP A 84 35.71 -8.31 -7.18
CA ASP A 84 36.61 -9.03 -6.28
C ASP A 84 36.45 -10.56 -6.39
N ASP A 85 35.24 -11.06 -6.68
CA ASP A 85 34.90 -12.49 -6.80
C ASP A 85 35.11 -13.05 -8.22
N SER A 86 35.54 -12.21 -9.19
CA SER A 86 35.74 -12.57 -10.61
C SER A 86 36.81 -13.65 -10.86
N GLY A 87 37.59 -14.03 -9.83
CA GLY A 87 38.72 -14.96 -9.95
C GLY A 87 38.40 -16.44 -9.67
N ASP A 88 37.25 -16.77 -9.08
CA ASP A 88 36.93 -18.15 -8.67
C ASP A 88 35.51 -18.55 -9.10
N VAL A 89 35.38 -18.97 -10.37
CA VAL A 89 34.10 -19.32 -11.02
C VAL A 89 33.56 -20.70 -10.58
N SER A 90 34.28 -21.43 -9.74
CA SER A 90 33.99 -22.86 -9.52
C SER A 90 32.81 -23.15 -8.59
N ASN A 91 32.33 -22.20 -7.78
CA ASN A 91 31.25 -22.44 -6.81
C ASN A 91 30.21 -21.31 -6.79
N VAL A 92 29.05 -21.52 -7.42
CA VAL A 92 27.91 -20.59 -7.34
C VAL A 92 27.24 -20.74 -5.97
N THR A 93 27.76 -20.04 -4.96
CA THR A 93 27.08 -19.95 -3.66
C THR A 93 25.90 -18.99 -3.74
N LEU A 94 24.73 -19.39 -3.21
CA LEU A 94 23.53 -18.55 -3.18
C LEU A 94 23.73 -17.37 -2.22
N ARG A 95 24.07 -16.19 -2.75
CA ARG A 95 24.29 -14.96 -1.96
C ARG A 95 23.09 -14.00 -2.07
N PRO A 96 22.82 -13.16 -1.06
CA PRO A 96 21.67 -12.26 -1.05
C PRO A 96 21.52 -11.36 -2.28
N TYR A 97 22.64 -10.89 -2.84
CA TYR A 97 22.61 -10.04 -4.04
C TYR A 97 22.15 -10.76 -5.31
N ILE A 98 22.29 -12.08 -5.38
CA ILE A 98 21.85 -12.86 -6.53
C ILE A 98 20.32 -12.77 -6.65
N MET A 99 19.57 -12.76 -5.54
CA MET A 99 18.12 -12.61 -5.60
C MET A 99 17.67 -11.26 -6.14
N ILE A 100 18.37 -10.19 -5.80
CA ILE A 100 18.04 -8.86 -6.33
C ILE A 100 18.35 -8.79 -7.83
N LEU A 101 19.45 -9.40 -8.28
CA LEU A 101 19.75 -9.54 -9.70
C LEU A 101 18.67 -10.37 -10.42
N LEU A 102 18.25 -11.50 -9.86
CA LEU A 102 17.18 -12.33 -10.40
C LEU A 102 15.83 -11.60 -10.45
N LEU A 103 15.48 -10.83 -9.42
CA LEU A 103 14.25 -10.04 -9.39
C LEU A 103 14.29 -8.92 -10.45
N SER A 104 15.43 -8.25 -10.62
CA SER A 104 15.62 -7.26 -11.68
C SER A 104 15.55 -7.89 -13.08
N GLY A 105 16.14 -9.07 -13.25
CA GLY A 105 16.06 -9.86 -14.48
C GLY A 105 14.63 -10.31 -14.78
N TYR A 106 13.86 -10.69 -13.76
CA TYR A 106 12.44 -11.01 -13.89
C TYR A 106 11.63 -9.80 -14.37
N ALA A 107 11.88 -8.60 -13.83
CA ALA A 107 11.18 -7.39 -14.28
C ALA A 107 11.48 -7.08 -15.77
N ILE A 108 12.73 -7.28 -16.21
CA ILE A 108 13.12 -7.17 -17.61
C ILE A 108 12.43 -8.25 -18.45
N TYR A 109 12.42 -9.50 -17.98
CA TYR A 109 11.76 -10.62 -18.65
C TYR A 109 10.26 -10.35 -18.85
N ALA A 110 9.57 -9.86 -17.82
CA ALA A 110 8.17 -9.48 -17.91
C ALA A 110 7.94 -8.38 -18.96
N ALA A 111 8.83 -7.37 -19.01
CA ALA A 111 8.77 -6.30 -20.02
C ALA A 111 8.96 -6.85 -21.45
N LEU A 112 9.85 -7.84 -21.65
CA LEU A 112 10.06 -8.50 -22.94
C LEU A 112 8.83 -9.31 -23.39
N LEU A 113 8.13 -9.97 -22.46
CA LEU A 113 6.90 -10.72 -22.75
C LEU A 113 5.68 -9.80 -23.04
N HIS A 114 5.76 -8.53 -22.65
CA HIS A 114 4.70 -7.53 -22.79
C HIS A 114 5.23 -6.22 -23.40
N PRO A 115 5.67 -6.21 -24.67
CA PRO A 115 6.33 -5.04 -25.27
C PRO A 115 5.46 -3.76 -25.27
N ARG A 116 4.13 -3.90 -25.30
CA ARG A 116 3.19 -2.77 -25.22
C ARG A 116 3.16 -2.11 -23.84
N GLU A 117 3.54 -2.83 -22.79
CA GLU A 117 3.47 -2.41 -21.39
C GLU A 117 4.86 -2.06 -20.83
N VAL A 118 5.90 -1.96 -21.66
CA VAL A 118 7.28 -1.66 -21.22
C VAL A 118 7.37 -0.32 -20.47
N THR A 119 6.53 0.66 -20.84
CA THR A 119 6.44 1.94 -20.12
C THR A 119 6.03 1.78 -18.65
N SER A 120 5.38 0.68 -18.29
CA SER A 120 5.05 0.33 -16.90
C SER A 120 6.29 0.20 -16.02
N LEU A 121 7.44 -0.17 -16.59
CA LEU A 121 8.69 -0.32 -15.84
C LEU A 121 9.18 1.02 -15.24
N VAL A 122 8.85 2.15 -15.88
CA VAL A 122 9.16 3.50 -15.36
C VAL A 122 8.36 3.78 -14.09
N TYR A 123 7.07 3.45 -14.08
CA TYR A 123 6.23 3.57 -12.89
C TYR A 123 6.64 2.57 -11.81
N GLY A 124 7.16 1.41 -12.20
CA GLY A 124 7.77 0.43 -11.30
C GLY A 124 8.96 0.98 -10.51
N LEU A 125 9.75 1.89 -11.09
CA LEU A 125 10.86 2.55 -10.38
C LEU A 125 10.36 3.51 -9.30
N ALA A 126 9.35 4.33 -9.61
CA ALA A 126 8.70 5.20 -8.64
C ALA A 126 8.07 4.38 -7.50
N TYR A 127 7.42 3.26 -7.85
CA TYR A 127 6.87 2.31 -6.90
C TYR A 127 7.96 1.70 -5.99
N ALA A 128 9.13 1.32 -6.53
CA ALA A 128 10.23 0.78 -5.75
C ALA A 128 10.75 1.77 -4.69
N ILE A 129 10.84 3.06 -5.04
CA ILE A 129 11.25 4.12 -4.11
C ILE A 129 10.21 4.31 -2.99
N LEU A 130 8.93 4.29 -3.36
CA LEU A 130 7.81 4.50 -2.43
C LEU A 130 7.36 3.22 -1.71
N PHE A 131 7.95 2.07 -2.04
CA PHE A 131 7.54 0.77 -1.56
C PHE A 131 7.28 0.74 -0.04
N PRO A 132 8.22 1.12 0.85
CA PRO A 132 7.94 1.11 2.29
C PRO A 132 6.88 2.13 2.72
N ALA A 133 6.76 3.27 2.04
CA ALA A 133 5.75 4.27 2.38
C ALA A 133 4.32 3.76 2.09
N ILE A 134 4.15 2.97 1.02
CA ILE A 134 2.86 2.41 0.61
C ILE A 134 2.35 1.36 1.62
N PHE A 135 3.24 0.59 2.25
CA PHE A 135 2.84 -0.42 3.24
C PHE A 135 2.74 0.10 4.67
N VAL A 136 3.36 1.25 4.97
CA VAL A 136 3.45 1.77 6.34
C VAL A 136 2.68 3.08 6.49
N ALA A 137 3.01 4.11 5.70
CA ALA A 137 2.47 5.45 5.88
C ALA A 137 1.04 5.58 5.32
N LEU A 138 0.80 5.00 4.13
CA LEU A 138 -0.47 5.10 3.42
C LEU A 138 -1.64 4.42 4.17
N PRO A 139 -1.51 3.19 4.71
CA PRO A 139 -2.62 2.53 5.40
C PRO A 139 -3.01 3.27 6.67
N VAL A 140 -2.04 3.79 7.43
CA VAL A 140 -2.31 4.59 8.63
C VAL A 140 -3.00 5.90 8.26
N TYR A 141 -2.56 6.58 7.20
CA TYR A 141 -3.21 7.80 6.74
C TYR A 141 -4.66 7.55 6.31
N ALA A 142 -4.90 6.46 5.57
CA ALA A 142 -6.22 6.05 5.13
C ALA A 142 -7.15 5.72 6.31
N LEU A 143 -6.65 5.00 7.33
CA LEU A 143 -7.41 4.70 8.55
C LEU A 143 -7.71 5.97 9.36
N ALA A 144 -6.75 6.88 9.47
CA ALA A 144 -6.91 8.12 10.20
C ALA A 144 -7.92 9.07 9.55
N ASN A 145 -7.98 9.07 8.22
CA ASN A 145 -8.85 9.96 7.44
C ASN A 145 -10.09 9.25 6.88
N MET A 146 -10.47 8.07 7.40
CA MET A 146 -11.67 7.33 6.96
C MET A 146 -12.99 8.10 7.18
N LEU A 147 -13.01 9.04 8.14
CA LEU A 147 -14.15 9.91 8.42
C LEU A 147 -14.16 11.19 7.55
N ASP A 148 -13.07 11.48 6.86
CA ASP A 148 -12.94 12.69 6.05
C ASP A 148 -13.57 12.46 4.67
N GLN A 149 -14.69 13.15 4.42
CA GLN A 149 -15.41 13.10 3.14
C GLN A 149 -15.08 14.29 2.24
N SER A 150 -14.18 15.19 2.65
CA SER A 150 -13.87 16.45 1.93
C SER A 150 -13.26 16.26 0.54
N TRP A 151 -12.85 15.05 0.18
CA TRP A 151 -12.20 14.72 -1.10
C TRP A 151 -13.14 14.05 -2.11
N GLY A 152 -14.41 13.79 -1.76
CA GLY A 152 -15.39 13.16 -2.64
C GLY A 152 -16.38 14.16 -3.24
N THR A 153 -16.89 13.87 -4.44
CA THR A 153 -17.96 14.64 -5.11
C THR A 153 -19.35 14.42 -4.50
N ARG A 154 -19.44 14.06 -3.21
CA ARG A 154 -20.74 13.82 -2.55
C ARG A 154 -21.23 15.16 -2.03
N GLU A 155 -22.30 15.60 -2.66
CA GLU A 155 -23.06 16.81 -2.38
C GLU A 155 -23.19 17.05 -0.87
N ALA A 156 -22.84 18.25 -0.44
CA ALA A 156 -23.12 18.77 0.90
C ALA A 156 -24.63 19.02 1.11
N GLY A 157 -25.48 18.10 0.63
CA GLY A 157 -26.91 18.09 0.85
C GLY A 157 -27.20 17.25 2.07
N THR A 158 -27.50 17.91 3.17
CA THR A 158 -28.14 17.34 4.36
C THR A 158 -29.37 16.54 3.94
N HIS A 159 -29.24 15.22 3.80
CA HIS A 159 -30.42 14.35 3.80
C HIS A 159 -31.02 14.43 5.21
N ARG A 160 -32.09 15.23 5.32
CA ARG A 160 -32.94 15.49 6.49
C ARG A 160 -33.63 14.23 7.02
N CYS A 161 -32.89 13.19 7.36
CA CYS A 161 -33.48 11.98 7.90
C CYS A 161 -33.47 11.94 9.44
N CYS A 162 -32.75 12.86 10.11
CA CYS A 162 -32.64 12.86 11.59
C CYS A 162 -32.31 14.25 12.20
N GLN A 163 -33.03 15.30 11.84
CA GLN A 163 -32.99 16.52 12.65
C GLN A 163 -34.09 16.49 13.69
N ASP A 164 -33.69 16.45 14.96
CA ASP A 164 -34.51 17.05 16.02
C ASP A 164 -34.51 18.57 15.82
N PRO A 165 -35.65 19.26 15.98
CA PRO A 165 -35.86 20.63 15.49
C PRO A 165 -35.14 21.75 16.26
N GLU A 166 -34.10 21.50 17.06
CA GLU A 166 -33.61 22.49 18.04
C GLU A 166 -32.21 23.10 17.79
N GLU A 167 -31.44 22.73 16.75
CA GLU A 167 -30.04 23.21 16.61
C GLU A 167 -29.62 23.78 15.23
N GLU A 168 -30.54 24.30 14.40
CA GLU A 168 -30.18 25.00 13.15
C GLU A 168 -30.18 26.54 13.25
N GLU A 169 -29.60 27.09 14.31
CA GLU A 169 -28.99 28.42 14.22
C GLU A 169 -27.47 28.26 14.30
N ILE A 170 -26.77 28.91 13.37
CA ILE A 170 -25.30 29.01 13.25
C ILE A 170 -24.67 28.01 12.26
N GLN A 171 -24.83 28.30 10.96
CA GLN A 171 -23.71 28.59 10.04
C GLN A 171 -24.23 28.62 8.59
N ASP A 172 -24.45 29.83 8.05
CA ASP A 172 -24.61 30.01 6.61
C ASP A 172 -23.91 31.30 6.19
N GLU A 173 -22.64 31.20 5.80
CA GLU A 173 -21.94 32.26 5.06
C GLU A 173 -20.90 31.65 4.11
N SER A 174 -21.31 31.26 2.89
CA SER A 174 -20.58 31.63 1.67
C SER A 174 -21.40 31.41 0.38
N THR A 175 -21.77 32.54 -0.20
CA THR A 175 -22.09 32.92 -1.58
C THR A 175 -21.91 31.92 -2.74
N ALA A 176 -23.04 31.39 -3.25
CA ALA A 176 -23.39 31.27 -4.68
C ALA A 176 -24.91 31.02 -4.78
N PRO A 177 -25.65 31.51 -5.80
CA PRO A 177 -27.08 31.24 -5.93
C PRO A 177 -27.26 29.82 -6.47
N VAL A 178 -27.12 28.84 -5.58
CA VAL A 178 -27.61 27.48 -5.82
C VAL A 178 -29.11 27.56 -5.59
N VAL A 179 -29.91 27.36 -6.64
CA VAL A 179 -31.35 27.13 -6.49
C VAL A 179 -31.50 25.96 -5.53
N ARG A 180 -31.86 26.23 -4.27
CA ARG A 180 -32.07 25.17 -3.29
C ARG A 180 -33.28 24.39 -3.80
N VAL A 181 -33.14 23.07 -3.95
CA VAL A 181 -34.26 22.19 -4.32
C VAL A 181 -35.47 22.35 -3.37
N SER A 182 -35.22 22.91 -2.18
CA SER A 182 -36.21 23.28 -1.16
C SER A 182 -37.12 24.46 -1.54
N GLU A 183 -36.72 25.29 -2.50
CA GLU A 183 -37.47 26.47 -2.98
C GLU A 183 -38.30 26.17 -4.23
N LEU A 184 -38.13 24.99 -4.84
CA LEU A 184 -38.99 24.53 -5.92
C LEU A 184 -40.38 24.17 -5.36
N PRO A 185 -41.48 24.56 -6.02
CA PRO A 185 -42.81 24.05 -5.68
C PRO A 185 -42.76 22.52 -5.68
N SER A 186 -43.27 21.88 -4.62
CA SER A 186 -43.37 20.43 -4.58
C SER A 186 -44.17 19.95 -5.79
N LEU A 187 -43.67 18.93 -6.51
CA LEU A 187 -44.30 18.40 -7.73
C LEU A 187 -45.79 18.05 -7.53
N SER A 188 -46.16 17.74 -6.30
CA SER A 188 -47.53 17.54 -5.81
C SER A 188 -48.51 18.67 -6.08
N THR A 189 -48.01 19.88 -6.28
CA THR A 189 -48.83 21.05 -6.59
C THR A 189 -49.12 21.21 -8.08
N VAL A 190 -48.40 20.50 -8.94
CA VAL A 190 -48.46 20.67 -10.40
C VAL A 190 -49.41 19.66 -11.04
N ASN A 191 -49.39 18.40 -10.61
CA ASN A 191 -50.29 17.37 -11.15
C ASN A 191 -50.53 16.23 -10.13
N PRO A 192 -51.70 16.18 -9.46
CA PRO A 192 -51.97 15.19 -8.42
C PRO A 192 -52.06 13.75 -8.95
N ASP A 193 -52.42 13.57 -10.23
CA ASP A 193 -52.53 12.25 -10.85
C ASP A 193 -51.15 11.65 -11.14
N GLU A 194 -50.18 12.50 -11.46
CA GLU A 194 -48.79 12.11 -11.73
C GLU A 194 -48.07 11.71 -10.44
N ASP A 195 -48.28 12.47 -9.36
CA ASP A 195 -47.81 12.12 -8.02
C ASP A 195 -48.34 10.76 -7.57
N ALA A 196 -49.65 10.52 -7.77
CA ALA A 196 -50.26 9.22 -7.46
C ALA A 196 -49.67 8.08 -8.31
N PHE A 197 -49.36 8.34 -9.59
CA PHE A 197 -48.67 7.39 -10.45
C PHE A 197 -47.26 7.06 -9.91
N TRP A 198 -46.46 8.07 -9.58
CA TRP A 198 -45.09 7.88 -9.08
C TRP A 198 -45.05 7.15 -7.74
N VAL A 199 -45.94 7.50 -6.80
CA VAL A 199 -46.07 6.78 -5.52
C VAL A 199 -46.40 5.31 -5.76
N LYS A 200 -47.36 5.02 -6.64
CA LYS A 200 -47.78 3.66 -6.95
C LYS A 200 -46.69 2.85 -7.66
N LEU A 201 -45.88 3.48 -8.50
CA LEU A 201 -44.75 2.87 -9.19
C LEU A 201 -43.62 2.54 -8.20
N CYS A 202 -43.29 3.46 -7.30
CA CYS A 202 -42.34 3.23 -6.21
C CYS A 202 -42.79 2.08 -5.29
N ASP A 203 -44.04 2.08 -4.85
CA ASP A 203 -44.58 0.99 -4.02
C ASP A 203 -44.56 -0.36 -4.74
N ALA A 204 -44.88 -0.39 -6.04
CA ALA A 204 -44.98 -1.63 -6.81
C ALA A 204 -43.62 -2.24 -7.20
N HIS A 205 -42.60 -1.41 -7.47
CA HIS A 205 -41.32 -1.87 -8.03
C HIS A 205 -40.10 -1.64 -7.13
N VAL A 206 -40.15 -0.63 -6.26
CA VAL A 206 -39.04 -0.27 -5.37
C VAL A 206 -39.26 -0.84 -3.97
N GLY A 207 -40.52 -0.90 -3.51
CA GLY A 207 -40.93 -1.40 -2.20
C GLY A 207 -40.60 -0.43 -1.06
N ASN A 208 -41.42 -0.38 -0.01
CA ASN A 208 -41.21 0.52 1.14
C ASN A 208 -40.01 0.14 2.03
N ASP A 209 -39.40 -1.02 1.81
CA ASP A 209 -38.24 -1.51 2.56
C ASP A 209 -36.91 -1.22 1.87
N VAL A 210 -36.81 -0.12 1.13
CA VAL A 210 -35.49 0.34 0.66
C VAL A 210 -34.69 0.73 1.89
N ASN A 211 -33.60 0.00 2.15
CA ASN A 211 -32.69 0.30 3.23
C ASN A 211 -32.06 1.69 2.97
N VAL A 212 -32.67 2.73 3.53
CA VAL A 212 -32.23 4.13 3.46
C VAL A 212 -30.89 4.37 4.18
N GLY A 213 -30.29 3.31 4.71
CA GLY A 213 -29.06 3.37 5.49
C GLY A 213 -29.32 3.88 6.90
N LYS A 214 -28.27 3.88 7.72
CA LYS A 214 -28.32 4.51 9.04
C LYS A 214 -28.14 6.01 8.91
N CYS A 215 -28.64 6.76 9.88
CA CYS A 215 -28.39 8.19 9.98
C CYS A 215 -26.89 8.52 9.84
N PRO A 216 -26.51 9.62 9.16
CA PRO A 216 -25.11 10.05 9.06
C PRO A 216 -24.38 10.15 10.40
N ILE A 217 -25.08 10.56 11.46
CA ILE A 217 -24.55 10.63 12.84
C ILE A 217 -24.17 9.23 13.35
N TYR A 218 -25.06 8.25 13.21
CA TYR A 218 -24.78 6.85 13.60
C TYR A 218 -23.67 6.22 12.77
N ILE A 219 -23.57 6.58 11.48
CA ILE A 219 -22.49 6.14 10.60
C ILE A 219 -21.17 6.75 11.07
N ALA A 220 -21.12 8.06 11.31
CA ALA A 220 -19.93 8.75 11.79
C ALA A 220 -19.42 8.17 13.13
N ASP A 221 -20.32 7.90 14.07
CA ASP A 221 -19.99 7.26 15.34
C ASP A 221 -19.49 5.82 15.16
N GLY A 222 -20.12 5.05 14.27
CA GLY A 222 -19.69 3.71 13.90
C GLY A 222 -18.27 3.70 13.31
N LEU A 223 -18.01 4.60 12.35
CA LEU A 223 -16.69 4.76 11.73
C LEU A 223 -15.66 5.28 12.72
N ARG A 224 -16.02 6.16 13.67
CA ARG A 224 -15.11 6.60 14.74
C ARG A 224 -14.66 5.44 15.62
N ARG A 225 -15.61 4.59 16.04
CA ARG A 225 -15.29 3.37 16.80
C ARG A 225 -14.46 2.39 15.98
N LEU A 226 -14.75 2.25 14.69
CA LEU A 226 -14.00 1.39 13.78
C LEU A 226 -12.56 1.89 13.60
N ARG A 227 -12.37 3.20 13.33
CA ARG A 227 -11.05 3.83 13.21
C ARG A 227 -10.19 3.53 14.44
N ILE A 228 -10.73 3.75 15.64
CA ILE A 228 -10.02 3.51 16.90
C ILE A 228 -9.61 2.03 17.04
N LYS A 229 -10.56 1.10 16.83
CA LYS A 229 -10.28 -0.34 16.94
C LYS A 229 -9.26 -0.83 15.92
N THR A 230 -9.43 -0.43 14.65
CA THR A 230 -8.55 -0.87 13.56
C THR A 230 -7.15 -0.28 13.71
N MET A 231 -7.03 0.99 14.12
CA MET A 231 -5.74 1.64 14.31
C MET A 231 -4.97 1.06 15.52
N LEU A 232 -5.68 0.71 16.60
CA LEU A 232 -5.08 0.00 17.74
C LEU A 232 -4.61 -1.41 17.34
N LEU A 233 -5.44 -2.16 16.62
CA LEU A 233 -5.08 -3.49 16.11
C LEU A 233 -3.85 -3.41 15.18
N PHE A 234 -3.82 -2.42 14.29
CA PHE A 234 -2.71 -2.21 13.37
C PHE A 234 -1.40 -1.89 14.11
N LEU A 235 -1.45 -1.01 15.11
CA LEU A 235 -0.28 -0.69 15.93
C LEU A 235 0.22 -1.91 16.71
N ALA A 236 -0.70 -2.66 17.33
CA ALA A 236 -0.37 -3.86 18.09
C ALA A 236 0.26 -4.94 17.20
N ALA A 237 -0.30 -5.19 16.01
CA ALA A 237 0.23 -6.16 15.06
C ALA A 237 1.64 -5.78 14.58
N ASN A 238 1.85 -4.51 14.20
CA ASN A 238 3.17 -4.04 13.77
C ASN A 238 4.21 -4.05 14.91
N PHE A 239 3.79 -3.74 16.14
CA PHE A 239 4.66 -3.83 17.31
C PHE A 239 5.06 -5.29 17.62
N LEU A 240 4.09 -6.21 17.61
CA LEU A 240 4.35 -7.64 17.81
C LEU A 240 5.28 -8.19 16.73
N TRP A 241 5.08 -7.77 15.48
CA TRP A 241 5.94 -8.13 14.36
C TRP A 241 7.38 -7.61 14.56
N ALA A 242 7.55 -6.34 14.93
CA ALA A 242 8.86 -5.75 15.20
C ALA A 242 9.57 -6.44 16.38
N LEU A 243 8.83 -6.77 17.44
CA LEU A 243 9.34 -7.53 18.58
C LEU A 243 9.78 -8.95 18.16
N GLY A 244 8.97 -9.63 17.36
CA GLY A 244 9.29 -10.94 16.81
C GLY A 244 10.55 -10.92 15.96
N LEU A 245 10.69 -9.94 15.06
CA LEU A 245 11.89 -9.76 14.24
C LEU A 245 13.14 -9.47 15.08
N THR A 246 13.03 -8.59 16.08
CA THR A 246 14.15 -8.25 16.98
C THR A 246 14.59 -9.49 17.77
N THR A 247 13.63 -10.25 18.29
CA THR A 247 13.88 -11.49 19.03
C THR A 247 14.55 -12.52 18.14
N MET A 248 13.98 -12.79 16.95
CA MET A 248 14.57 -13.73 15.99
C MET A 248 16.01 -13.33 15.62
N TYR A 249 16.25 -12.03 15.42
CA TYR A 249 17.60 -11.54 15.09
C TYR A 249 18.61 -11.80 16.22
N ILE A 250 18.23 -11.57 17.47
CA ILE A 250 19.11 -11.76 18.64
C ILE A 250 19.42 -13.25 18.87
N PHE A 251 18.42 -14.13 18.75
CA PHE A 251 18.57 -15.54 19.12
C PHE A 251 19.07 -16.44 17.98
N VAL A 252 18.66 -16.17 16.74
CA VAL A 252 18.93 -17.05 15.58
C VAL A 252 20.08 -16.50 14.72
N GLY A 253 20.37 -15.20 14.83
CA GLY A 253 21.37 -14.53 14.02
C GLY A 253 20.84 -14.08 12.66
N SER A 254 21.60 -13.20 12.01
CA SER A 254 21.19 -12.52 10.79
C SER A 254 21.15 -13.43 9.55
N ASP A 255 22.02 -14.44 9.52
CA ASP A 255 22.22 -15.27 8.35
C ASP A 255 21.03 -16.20 8.09
N VAL A 256 20.48 -16.80 9.15
CA VAL A 256 19.32 -17.71 9.04
C VAL A 256 18.08 -16.96 8.57
N ILE A 257 17.85 -15.75 9.09
CA ILE A 257 16.73 -14.90 8.66
C ILE A 257 16.87 -14.56 7.18
N CYS A 258 18.08 -14.23 6.74
CA CYS A 258 18.34 -13.99 5.33
C CYS A 258 18.06 -15.22 4.47
N TYR A 259 18.54 -16.41 4.83
CA TYR A 259 18.26 -17.62 4.06
C TYR A 259 16.77 -17.97 4.01
N LEU A 260 16.04 -17.79 5.12
CA LEU A 260 14.59 -18.00 5.15
C LEU A 260 13.86 -17.06 4.18
N LEU A 261 14.14 -15.75 4.27
CA LEU A 261 13.55 -14.75 3.39
C LEU A 261 13.90 -15.04 1.92
N MET A 262 15.16 -15.36 1.65
CA MET A 262 15.63 -15.74 0.31
C MET A 262 14.87 -16.94 -0.21
N GLY A 263 14.63 -17.97 0.60
CA GLY A 263 13.83 -19.14 0.23
C GLY A 263 12.40 -18.77 -0.16
N ILE A 264 11.72 -17.95 0.65
CA ILE A 264 10.35 -17.50 0.41
C ILE A 264 10.27 -16.68 -0.89
N PHE A 265 11.16 -15.70 -1.07
CA PHE A 265 11.17 -14.88 -2.28
C PHE A 265 11.57 -15.66 -3.52
N SER A 266 12.48 -16.62 -3.41
CA SER A 266 12.87 -17.52 -4.52
C SER A 266 11.67 -18.36 -4.97
N LEU A 267 10.95 -18.96 -4.02
CA LEU A 267 9.75 -19.75 -4.33
C LEU A 267 8.68 -18.88 -5.01
N SER A 268 8.45 -17.68 -4.48
CA SER A 268 7.51 -16.72 -5.08
C SER A 268 7.92 -16.35 -6.52
N LEU A 269 9.21 -16.09 -6.76
CA LEU A 269 9.73 -15.75 -8.07
C LEU A 269 9.59 -16.90 -9.08
N ILE A 270 9.82 -18.15 -8.64
CA ILE A 270 9.62 -19.34 -9.49
C ILE A 270 8.14 -19.46 -9.90
N LEU A 271 7.22 -19.30 -8.95
CA LEU A 271 5.78 -19.35 -9.22
C LEU A 271 5.35 -18.24 -10.20
N GLN A 272 5.82 -17.01 -9.99
CA GLN A 272 5.52 -15.88 -10.88
C GLN A 272 6.09 -16.10 -12.29
N LEU A 273 7.34 -16.55 -12.40
CA LEU A 273 7.99 -16.80 -13.70
C LEU A 273 7.26 -17.90 -14.47
N THR A 274 6.93 -19.00 -13.79
CA THR A 274 6.21 -20.13 -14.39
C THR A 274 4.82 -19.69 -14.83
N GLY A 275 4.07 -19.00 -13.96
CA GLY A 275 2.72 -18.51 -14.28
C GLY A 275 2.70 -17.56 -15.47
N LEU A 276 3.60 -16.57 -15.50
CA LEU A 276 3.70 -15.61 -16.59
C LEU A 276 4.03 -16.29 -17.93
N THR A 277 4.99 -17.22 -17.90
CA THR A 277 5.43 -17.95 -19.09
C THR A 277 4.33 -18.85 -19.62
N CYS A 278 3.70 -19.64 -18.75
CA CYS A 278 2.59 -20.52 -19.12
C CYS A 278 1.42 -19.73 -19.72
N TYR A 279 1.05 -18.60 -19.09
CA TYR A 279 -0.01 -17.74 -19.61
C TYR A 279 0.31 -17.20 -21.01
N LYS A 280 1.54 -16.70 -21.24
CA LYS A 280 1.94 -16.18 -22.55
C LYS A 280 2.02 -17.25 -23.63
N VAL A 281 2.54 -18.43 -23.30
CA VAL A 281 2.55 -19.57 -24.22
C VAL A 281 1.13 -19.97 -24.59
N ASN A 282 0.22 -20.05 -23.61
CA ASN A 282 -1.19 -20.35 -23.87
C ASN A 282 -1.85 -19.32 -24.79
N LEU A 283 -1.62 -18.02 -24.55
CA LEU A 283 -2.17 -16.94 -25.38
C LEU A 283 -1.64 -16.99 -26.82
N ILE A 284 -0.34 -17.27 -27.00
CA ILE A 284 0.27 -17.43 -28.33
C ILE A 284 -0.33 -18.65 -29.04
N LEU A 285 -0.50 -19.76 -28.33
CA LEU A 285 -1.10 -20.98 -28.87
C LEU A 285 -2.55 -20.75 -29.28
N GLU A 286 -3.36 -20.11 -28.44
CA GLU A 286 -4.75 -19.77 -28.72
C GLU A 286 -4.86 -18.86 -29.95
N LYS A 287 -4.01 -17.83 -30.04
CA LYS A 287 -3.94 -16.95 -31.22
C LYS A 287 -3.52 -17.72 -32.48
N TYR A 288 -2.58 -18.65 -32.36
CA TYR A 288 -2.15 -19.48 -33.48
C TYR A 288 -3.24 -20.44 -33.95
N LEU A 289 -3.95 -21.09 -33.02
CA LEU A 289 -5.03 -22.03 -33.34
C LEU A 289 -6.23 -21.30 -33.97
N THR A 290 -6.63 -20.15 -33.42
CA THR A 290 -7.71 -19.33 -33.98
C THR A 290 -7.39 -18.82 -35.39
N LEU A 291 -6.15 -18.38 -35.66
CA LEU A 291 -5.70 -18.00 -37.00
C LEU A 291 -5.72 -19.17 -38.00
N ASN A 292 -5.53 -20.41 -37.53
CA ASN A 292 -5.60 -21.62 -38.35
C ASN A 292 -6.98 -22.28 -38.37
N GLY A 293 -8.02 -21.61 -37.86
CA GLY A 293 -9.42 -22.08 -37.92
C GLY A 293 -9.80 -23.13 -36.88
N PHE A 294 -8.96 -23.39 -35.87
CA PHE A 294 -9.30 -24.26 -34.76
C PHE A 294 -9.90 -23.42 -33.62
N THR A 295 -11.23 -23.46 -33.45
CA THR A 295 -11.92 -22.85 -32.31
C THR A 295 -12.03 -23.86 -31.17
N PHE A 296 -11.39 -23.57 -30.03
CA PHE A 296 -11.64 -24.32 -28.78
C PHE A 296 -13.02 -23.92 -28.26
N SER A 297 -13.99 -24.83 -28.34
CA SER A 297 -15.24 -24.68 -27.59
C SER A 297 -14.89 -24.85 -26.11
N GLN A 298 -14.94 -23.75 -25.35
CA GLN A 298 -14.75 -23.76 -23.91
C GLN A 298 -15.76 -24.74 -23.28
N VAL A 299 -15.26 -25.72 -22.53
CA VAL A 299 -16.00 -26.56 -21.58
C VAL A 299 -15.57 -26.15 -20.19
#